data_AF-A0A091TC74-F1
#
_entry.id   AF-A0A091TC74-F1
#
_cell.length_a   1.000
_cell.length_b   1.000
_cell.length_c   1.000
_cell.angle_alpha   90.00
_cell.angle_beta   90.00
_cell.angle_gamma   90.00
#
_symmetry.space_group_name_H-M   'P 1'
#
loop_
_entity.id
_entity.type
_entity.pdbx_description
1 polymer ?
#
loop_
_entity_poly.entity_id
_entity_poly.type
_entity_poly.pdbx_seq_one_letter_code
_entity_poly.pdbx_strand_id
1 'polypeptide(L)'
;IPQISYASTSAKLSDKSRYDYFARTVPPDFYQAKAMAEILRYFNWTYVSTVASEGDYGETGIEAFEQEARLRNICIATSEKVGRSNIRKSYDGVIRELLQKPNARVVVLFMRGDDSRELIAAANRFNVSFTWIASDGWGAQESIVKGNEHIAAGAITLELASHPVKEFDRYFQSLSPYNNRRNPWFKDFWEQKFQCNL
;
A
#
# COMPACT_ATOMS: atom_id res chain seq x y z
N ILE A 1 23.37 -17.49 4.12
CA ILE A 1 23.76 -16.12 4.56
C ILE A 1 22.51 -15.51 5.20
N PRO A 2 22.55 -15.11 6.49
CA PRO A 2 21.39 -14.52 7.15
C PRO A 2 20.92 -13.22 6.47
N GLN A 3 19.61 -13.01 6.38
CA GLN A 3 18.98 -11.82 5.80
C GLN A 3 17.88 -11.31 6.71
N ILE A 4 17.86 -9.99 6.99
CA ILE A 4 16.83 -9.35 7.82
C ILE A 4 16.13 -8.26 7.00
N SER A 5 14.82 -8.42 6.77
CA SER A 5 14.00 -7.39 6.11
C SER A 5 13.40 -6.40 7.11
N TYR A 6 13.35 -5.13 6.73
CA TYR A 6 12.74 -4.07 7.53
C TYR A 6 11.31 -3.69 7.08
N ALA A 7 10.80 -4.27 5.99
CA ALA A 7 9.51 -3.88 5.42
C ALA A 7 8.73 -5.01 4.71
N SER A 8 9.30 -6.20 4.52
CA SER A 8 8.60 -7.27 3.80
C SER A 8 7.61 -8.02 4.71
N THR A 9 6.32 -7.76 4.53
CA THR A 9 5.25 -8.26 5.38
C THR A 9 4.53 -9.50 4.83
N SER A 10 4.77 -9.93 3.58
CA SER A 10 4.12 -11.13 3.01
C SER A 10 4.19 -12.35 3.94
N ALA A 11 3.07 -13.06 4.07
CA ALA A 11 2.96 -14.23 4.96
C ALA A 11 3.90 -15.38 4.54
N LYS A 12 4.17 -15.51 3.22
CA LYS A 12 5.06 -16.55 2.65
C LYS A 12 6.46 -16.56 3.28
N LEU A 13 6.99 -15.39 3.64
CA LEU A 13 8.32 -15.25 4.23
C LEU A 13 8.45 -15.84 5.66
N SER A 14 7.34 -16.31 6.23
CA SER A 14 7.32 -17.04 7.50
C SER A 14 7.66 -18.52 7.35
N ASP A 15 7.60 -19.08 6.13
CA ASP A 15 7.89 -20.49 5.86
C ASP A 15 9.40 -20.78 5.96
N LYS A 16 9.84 -21.36 7.08
CA LYS A 16 11.24 -21.71 7.33
C LYS A 16 11.71 -22.95 6.58
N SER A 17 10.82 -23.70 5.92
CA SER A 17 11.24 -24.76 4.99
C SER A 17 11.78 -24.19 3.67
N ARG A 18 11.36 -22.96 3.32
CA ARG A 18 11.79 -22.24 2.11
C ARG A 18 12.74 -21.07 2.38
N TYR A 19 12.54 -20.37 3.50
CA TYR A 19 13.27 -19.16 3.88
C TYR A 19 13.94 -19.30 5.26
N ASP A 20 14.76 -20.34 5.39
CA ASP A 20 15.48 -20.75 6.61
C ASP A 20 16.46 -19.69 7.14
N TYR A 21 17.06 -18.88 6.27
CA TYR A 21 17.96 -17.77 6.65
C TYR A 21 17.30 -16.38 6.72
N PHE A 22 15.99 -16.29 6.49
CA PHE A 22 15.28 -15.01 6.47
C PHE A 22 14.71 -14.66 7.85
N ALA A 23 14.83 -13.40 8.24
CA ALA A 23 14.13 -12.80 9.38
C ALA A 23 13.61 -11.41 9.01
N ARG A 24 12.78 -10.81 9.86
CA ARG A 24 12.26 -9.46 9.66
C ARG A 24 11.93 -8.78 10.98
N THR A 25 11.98 -7.45 10.99
CA THR A 25 11.61 -6.60 12.14
C THR A 25 10.15 -6.14 12.09
N VAL A 26 9.39 -6.63 11.11
CA VAL A 26 7.98 -6.30 10.89
C VAL A 26 7.10 -7.56 10.92
N PRO A 27 5.83 -7.47 11.35
CA PRO A 27 4.94 -8.63 11.40
C PRO A 27 4.47 -9.08 10.00
N PRO A 28 3.95 -10.31 9.87
CA PRO A 28 3.26 -10.74 8.67
C PRO A 28 1.93 -10.00 8.43
N ASP A 29 1.55 -9.87 7.16
CA ASP A 29 0.29 -9.25 6.68
C ASP A 29 -0.98 -9.93 7.19
N PHE A 30 -0.91 -11.16 7.69
CA PHE A 30 -2.04 -11.85 8.30
C PHE A 30 -2.71 -10.99 9.39
N TYR A 31 -1.91 -10.32 10.23
CA TYR A 31 -2.45 -9.46 11.29
C TYR A 31 -3.05 -8.16 10.74
N GLN A 32 -2.45 -7.61 9.68
CA GLN A 32 -2.96 -6.42 9.01
C GLN A 32 -4.29 -6.71 8.31
N ALA A 33 -4.39 -7.81 7.57
CA ALA A 33 -5.62 -8.26 6.92
C ALA A 33 -6.77 -8.44 7.94
N LYS A 34 -6.48 -9.03 9.10
CA LYS A 34 -7.43 -9.14 10.21
C LYS A 34 -7.90 -7.78 10.70
N ALA A 35 -6.96 -6.83 10.93
CA ALA A 35 -7.31 -5.48 11.36
C ALA A 35 -8.20 -4.75 10.33
N MET A 36 -7.90 -4.89 9.05
CA MET A 36 -8.73 -4.32 7.96
C MET A 36 -10.15 -4.90 7.98
N ALA A 37 -10.30 -6.21 8.13
CA ALA A 37 -11.61 -6.86 8.22
C ALA A 37 -12.40 -6.43 9.47
N GLU A 38 -11.73 -6.21 10.61
CA GLU A 38 -12.36 -5.67 11.83
C GLU A 38 -12.86 -4.23 11.63
N ILE A 39 -12.10 -3.38 10.92
CA ILE A 39 -12.54 -2.01 10.58
C ILE A 39 -13.83 -2.05 9.78
N LEU A 40 -13.87 -2.88 8.73
CA LEU A 40 -15.08 -3.05 7.93
C LEU A 40 -16.26 -3.54 8.77
N ARG A 41 -16.01 -4.51 9.65
CA ARG A 41 -17.03 -5.06 10.55
C ARG A 41 -17.57 -4.01 11.51
N TYR A 42 -16.69 -3.17 12.07
CA TYR A 42 -17.06 -2.10 12.99
C TYR A 42 -18.02 -1.09 12.36
N PHE A 43 -17.76 -0.69 11.10
CA PHE A 43 -18.63 0.23 10.36
C PHE A 43 -19.81 -0.45 9.65
N ASN A 44 -20.00 -1.76 9.83
CA ASN A 44 -21.00 -2.57 9.13
C ASN A 44 -20.91 -2.49 7.59
N TRP A 45 -19.69 -2.36 7.05
CA TRP A 45 -19.45 -2.44 5.62
C TRP A 45 -19.38 -3.89 5.17
N THR A 46 -20.54 -4.47 4.86
CA THR A 46 -20.68 -5.89 4.50
C THR A 46 -20.62 -6.17 3.00
N TYR A 47 -20.47 -5.15 2.16
CA TYR A 47 -20.38 -5.29 0.71
C TYR A 47 -19.31 -4.33 0.16
N VAL A 48 -18.14 -4.87 -0.17
CA VAL A 48 -16.94 -4.10 -0.52
C VAL A 48 -16.31 -4.65 -1.80
N SER A 49 -15.51 -3.85 -2.49
CA SER A 49 -14.65 -4.34 -3.59
C SER A 49 -13.21 -4.44 -3.11
N THR A 50 -12.41 -5.29 -3.74
CA THR A 50 -10.98 -5.47 -3.41
C THR A 50 -10.11 -5.16 -4.62
N VAL A 51 -8.93 -4.59 -4.39
CA VAL A 51 -7.88 -4.43 -5.40
C VAL A 51 -6.53 -4.83 -4.79
N ALA A 52 -5.79 -5.68 -5.49
CA ALA A 52 -4.48 -6.16 -5.02
C ALA A 52 -3.39 -5.98 -6.07
N SER A 53 -2.16 -5.72 -5.63
CA SER A 53 -0.99 -5.80 -6.52
C SER A 53 -0.65 -7.25 -6.83
N GLU A 54 -0.26 -7.55 -8.07
CA GLU A 54 0.33 -8.85 -8.41
C GLU A 54 1.64 -9.07 -7.65
N GLY A 55 1.87 -10.33 -7.30
CA GLY A 55 3.01 -10.78 -6.53
C GLY A 55 2.71 -10.98 -5.04
N ASP A 56 3.72 -11.49 -4.34
CA ASP A 56 3.55 -12.11 -3.01
C ASP A 56 2.94 -11.19 -1.95
N TYR A 57 3.16 -9.87 -2.04
CA TYR A 57 2.57 -8.93 -1.08
C TYR A 57 1.06 -8.81 -1.27
N GLY A 58 0.61 -8.33 -2.44
CA GLY A 58 -0.82 -8.05 -2.66
C GLY A 58 -1.66 -9.31 -2.70
N GLU A 59 -1.17 -10.38 -3.34
CA GLU A 59 -1.91 -11.64 -3.44
C GLU A 59 -2.09 -12.32 -2.08
N THR A 60 -1.03 -12.49 -1.29
CA THR A 60 -1.16 -13.18 -0.01
C THR A 60 -1.86 -12.32 1.04
N GLY A 61 -1.68 -11.00 0.97
CA GLY A 61 -2.37 -10.06 1.83
C GLY A 61 -3.88 -10.03 1.56
N ILE A 62 -4.28 -9.97 0.28
CA ILE A 62 -5.70 -9.98 -0.06
C ILE A 62 -6.34 -11.35 0.25
N GLU A 63 -5.66 -12.46 -0.02
CA GLU A 63 -6.14 -13.81 0.35
C GLU A 63 -6.41 -13.94 1.85
N ALA A 64 -5.52 -13.40 2.70
CA ALA A 64 -5.73 -13.35 4.15
C ALA A 64 -6.94 -12.47 4.50
N PHE A 65 -7.10 -11.32 3.82
CA PHE A 65 -8.26 -10.45 4.03
C PHE A 65 -9.57 -11.14 3.64
N GLU A 66 -9.62 -11.85 2.52
CA GLU A 66 -10.83 -12.57 2.08
C GLU A 66 -11.28 -13.62 3.11
N GLN A 67 -10.33 -14.33 3.72
CA GLN A 67 -10.62 -15.29 4.77
C GLN A 67 -11.23 -14.60 6.01
N GLU A 68 -10.60 -13.52 6.47
CA GLU A 68 -11.08 -12.74 7.62
C GLU A 68 -12.43 -12.05 7.33
N ALA A 69 -12.66 -11.62 6.09
CA ALA A 69 -13.92 -11.04 5.63
C ALA A 69 -15.06 -12.07 5.66
N ARG A 70 -14.82 -13.30 5.18
CA ARG A 70 -15.79 -14.40 5.23
C ARG A 70 -16.21 -14.74 6.66
N LEU A 71 -15.24 -14.79 7.59
CA LEU A 71 -15.52 -15.03 9.01
C LEU A 71 -16.41 -13.94 9.66
N ARG A 72 -16.47 -12.74 9.04
CA ARG A 72 -17.22 -11.58 9.54
C ARG A 72 -18.47 -11.25 8.73
N ASN A 73 -18.87 -12.13 7.81
CA ASN A 73 -20.00 -11.95 6.90
C ASN A 73 -19.87 -10.70 6.01
N ILE A 74 -18.66 -10.44 5.50
CA ILE A 74 -18.39 -9.39 4.53
C ILE A 74 -18.25 -10.03 3.15
N CYS A 75 -19.06 -9.57 2.20
CA CYS A 75 -19.06 -10.03 0.82
C CYS A 75 -18.18 -9.14 -0.07
N ILE A 76 -17.49 -9.77 -1.01
CA ILE A 76 -16.65 -9.11 -2.00
C ILE A 76 -17.44 -8.99 -3.30
N ALA A 77 -17.69 -7.76 -3.74
CA ALA A 77 -18.51 -7.41 -4.90
C ALA A 77 -17.77 -7.64 -6.23
N THR A 78 -16.50 -7.27 -6.27
CA THR A 78 -15.53 -7.61 -7.31
C THR A 78 -14.14 -7.63 -6.70
N SER A 79 -13.25 -8.43 -7.28
CA SER A 79 -11.85 -8.54 -6.86
C SER A 79 -10.94 -8.32 -8.04
N GLU A 80 -10.27 -7.17 -8.06
CA GLU A 80 -9.39 -6.75 -9.15
C GLU A 80 -7.92 -6.93 -8.77
N LYS A 81 -7.06 -7.08 -9.79
CA LYS A 81 -5.61 -7.14 -9.61
C LYS A 81 -4.88 -6.21 -10.55
N VAL A 82 -3.76 -5.65 -10.10
CA VAL A 82 -2.88 -4.79 -10.90
C VAL A 82 -1.43 -5.29 -10.87
N GLY A 83 -0.83 -5.51 -12.04
CA GLY A 83 0.52 -6.01 -12.24
C GLY A 83 1.56 -4.95 -12.61
N ARG A 84 2.84 -5.34 -12.56
CA ARG A 84 3.98 -4.43 -12.80
C ARG A 84 4.12 -3.90 -14.23
N SER A 85 3.57 -4.61 -15.23
CA SER A 85 3.57 -4.18 -16.64
C SER A 85 2.34 -3.35 -17.00
N ASN A 86 1.52 -2.97 -16.03
CA ASN A 86 0.28 -2.27 -16.27
C ASN A 86 0.49 -0.85 -16.74
N ILE A 87 0.08 -0.61 -17.99
CA ILE A 87 -0.07 0.72 -18.56
C ILE A 87 -1.29 1.38 -17.89
N ARG A 88 -1.34 2.72 -17.88
CA ARG A 88 -2.48 3.54 -17.40
C ARG A 88 -3.87 2.97 -17.70
N LYS A 89 -4.05 2.36 -18.88
CA LYS A 89 -5.32 1.72 -19.31
C LYS A 89 -5.79 0.60 -18.40
N SER A 90 -4.88 -0.14 -17.75
CA SER A 90 -5.23 -1.22 -16.83
C SER A 90 -5.86 -0.66 -15.55
N TYR A 91 -5.27 0.38 -14.96
CA TYR A 91 -5.86 1.07 -13.82
C TYR A 91 -7.21 1.69 -14.17
N ASP A 92 -7.34 2.29 -15.36
CA ASP A 92 -8.64 2.79 -15.85
C ASP A 92 -9.67 1.65 -15.98
N GLY A 93 -9.23 0.44 -16.36
CA GLY A 93 -10.04 -0.77 -16.38
C GLY A 93 -10.57 -1.13 -15.00
N VAL A 94 -9.68 -1.20 -14.01
CA VAL A 94 -10.06 -1.46 -12.61
C VAL A 94 -11.11 -0.47 -12.12
N ILE A 95 -10.92 0.83 -12.38
CA ILE A 95 -11.92 1.84 -11.98
C ILE A 95 -13.29 1.58 -12.63
N ARG A 96 -13.33 1.17 -13.89
CA ARG A 96 -14.60 0.81 -14.55
C ARG A 96 -15.25 -0.41 -13.90
N GLU A 97 -14.50 -1.45 -13.58
CA GLU A 97 -15.03 -2.64 -12.90
C GLU A 97 -15.57 -2.30 -11.49
N LEU A 98 -14.87 -1.46 -10.74
CA LEU A 98 -15.34 -0.95 -9.44
C LEU A 98 -16.66 -0.17 -9.60
N LEU A 99 -16.77 0.68 -10.63
CA LEU A 99 -17.98 1.46 -10.92
C LEU A 99 -19.19 0.58 -11.32
N GLN A 100 -18.97 -0.63 -11.84
CA GLN A 100 -20.06 -1.58 -12.11
C GLN A 100 -20.70 -2.13 -10.83
N LYS A 101 -20.10 -1.90 -9.65
CA LYS A 101 -20.61 -2.31 -8.34
C LYS A 101 -21.00 -1.09 -7.48
N PRO A 102 -22.03 -0.30 -7.86
CA PRO A 102 -22.32 0.99 -7.22
C PRO A 102 -22.70 0.89 -5.73
N ASN A 103 -23.14 -0.28 -5.27
CA ASN A 103 -23.44 -0.53 -3.86
C ASN A 103 -22.18 -0.77 -3.02
N ALA A 104 -21.06 -1.16 -3.63
CA ALA A 104 -19.77 -1.35 -2.97
C ALA A 104 -18.98 -0.03 -2.98
N ARG A 105 -19.37 0.91 -2.10
CA ARG A 105 -18.72 2.22 -1.98
C ARG A 105 -17.34 2.15 -1.32
N VAL A 106 -17.09 1.07 -0.58
CA VAL A 106 -15.83 0.83 0.13
C VAL A 106 -14.96 -0.07 -0.72
N VAL A 107 -13.71 0.33 -0.92
CA VAL A 107 -12.72 -0.41 -1.71
C VAL A 107 -11.50 -0.69 -0.85
N VAL A 108 -11.23 -1.98 -0.66
CA VAL A 108 -10.11 -2.50 0.12
C VAL A 108 -8.90 -2.65 -0.80
N LEU A 109 -7.78 -2.05 -0.42
CA LEU A 109 -6.55 -2.01 -1.22
C LEU A 109 -5.45 -2.77 -0.49
N PHE A 110 -4.96 -3.84 -1.11
CA PHE A 110 -3.75 -4.56 -0.70
C PHE A 110 -2.68 -4.40 -1.80
N MET A 111 -2.15 -3.19 -1.91
CA MET A 111 -1.33 -2.77 -3.04
C MET A 111 -0.02 -2.13 -2.62
N ARG A 112 0.98 -2.21 -3.49
CA ARG A 112 2.24 -1.48 -3.35
C ARG A 112 2.00 0.03 -3.47
N GLY A 113 2.95 0.83 -3.00
CA GLY A 113 2.82 2.30 -3.03
C GLY A 113 2.79 2.91 -4.43
N ASP A 114 3.55 2.33 -5.38
CA ASP A 114 3.54 2.72 -6.79
C ASP A 114 2.17 2.42 -7.45
N ASP A 115 1.65 1.21 -7.24
CA ASP A 115 0.34 0.83 -7.77
C ASP A 115 -0.81 1.63 -7.14
N SER A 116 -0.71 1.93 -5.84
CA SER A 116 -1.67 2.78 -5.12
C SER A 116 -1.75 4.18 -5.71
N ARG A 117 -0.59 4.78 -6.01
CA ARG A 117 -0.54 6.10 -6.63
C ARG A 117 -1.18 6.11 -8.02
N GLU A 118 -0.92 5.11 -8.84
CA GLU A 118 -1.50 5.02 -10.18
C GLU A 118 -3.01 4.74 -10.15
N LEU A 119 -3.50 3.93 -9.21
CA LEU A 119 -4.93 3.69 -9.04
C LEU A 119 -5.66 4.97 -8.60
N ILE A 120 -5.11 5.72 -7.65
CA ILE A 120 -5.69 7.01 -7.22
C ILE A 120 -5.67 8.04 -8.35
N ALA A 121 -4.58 8.10 -9.12
CA ALA A 121 -4.54 8.92 -10.32
C ALA A 121 -5.59 8.48 -11.36
N ALA A 122 -5.89 7.19 -11.47
CA ALA A 122 -6.96 6.68 -12.33
C ALA A 122 -8.34 7.12 -11.83
N ALA A 123 -8.63 6.94 -10.55
CA ALA A 123 -9.89 7.40 -9.96
C ALA A 123 -10.11 8.92 -10.20
N ASN A 124 -9.05 9.73 -10.11
CA ASN A 124 -9.10 11.15 -10.44
C ASN A 124 -9.46 11.43 -11.91
N ARG A 125 -8.92 10.67 -12.86
CA ARG A 125 -9.27 10.81 -14.30
C ARG A 125 -10.76 10.57 -14.56
N PHE A 126 -11.39 9.71 -13.77
CA PHE A 126 -12.83 9.42 -13.84
C PHE A 126 -13.66 10.32 -12.91
N ASN A 127 -13.02 11.19 -12.13
CA ASN A 127 -13.64 12.03 -11.11
C ASN A 127 -14.56 11.21 -10.17
N VAL A 128 -14.09 10.04 -9.75
CA VAL A 128 -14.82 9.15 -8.82
C VAL A 128 -14.07 9.06 -7.50
N SER A 129 -14.81 9.12 -6.40
CA SER A 129 -14.29 8.87 -5.07
C SER A 129 -14.95 7.63 -4.47
N PHE A 130 -14.13 6.83 -3.80
CA PHE A 130 -14.53 5.67 -3.00
C PHE A 130 -14.08 5.89 -1.56
N THR A 131 -14.64 5.13 -0.62
CA THR A 131 -14.06 5.01 0.72
C THR A 131 -12.94 3.98 0.68
N TRP A 132 -11.69 4.44 0.60
CA TRP A 132 -10.52 3.57 0.49
C TRP A 132 -10.11 3.03 1.85
N ILE A 133 -9.88 1.71 1.94
CA ILE A 133 -9.30 1.03 3.10
C ILE A 133 -8.00 0.37 2.65
N ALA A 134 -6.85 0.98 2.94
CA ALA A 134 -5.57 0.56 2.35
C ALA A 134 -4.57 -0.01 3.38
N SER A 135 -3.80 -1.00 2.95
CA SER A 135 -2.64 -1.56 3.66
C SER A 135 -1.45 -0.59 3.74
N ASP A 136 -0.41 -0.95 4.50
CA ASP A 136 0.86 -0.24 4.69
C ASP A 136 1.60 0.12 3.39
N GLY A 137 1.40 -0.66 2.31
CA GLY A 137 1.90 -0.28 0.98
C GLY A 137 1.45 1.13 0.54
N TRP A 138 0.25 1.58 0.93
CA TRP A 138 -0.10 3.00 0.92
C TRP A 138 0.42 3.69 2.18
N GLY A 139 -0.01 3.22 3.35
CA GLY A 139 0.44 3.75 4.63
C GLY A 139 0.13 5.23 4.82
N ALA A 140 1.03 5.95 5.47
CA ALA A 140 0.91 7.39 5.74
C ALA A 140 1.63 8.30 4.70
N GLN A 141 1.79 7.82 3.46
CA GLN A 141 2.60 8.49 2.45
C GLN A 141 1.85 9.59 1.68
N GLU A 142 2.24 10.86 1.87
CA GLU A 142 1.70 12.01 1.11
C GLU A 142 2.00 11.93 -0.40
N SER A 143 3.10 11.27 -0.77
CA SER A 143 3.53 11.12 -2.17
C SER A 143 2.53 10.34 -3.04
N ILE A 144 1.70 9.49 -2.42
CA ILE A 144 0.67 8.69 -3.11
C ILE A 144 -0.52 9.56 -3.50
N VAL A 145 -0.91 10.51 -2.64
CA VAL A 145 -2.10 11.34 -2.84
C VAL A 145 -1.80 12.67 -3.54
N LYS A 146 -0.53 13.06 -3.65
CA LYS A 146 -0.12 14.34 -4.25
C LYS A 146 -0.74 14.57 -5.63
N GLY A 147 -1.53 15.64 -5.76
CA GLY A 147 -2.26 16.04 -6.97
C GLY A 147 -3.62 15.34 -7.15
N ASN A 148 -4.02 14.46 -6.23
CA ASN A 148 -5.27 13.70 -6.23
C ASN A 148 -5.93 13.69 -4.84
N GLU A 149 -5.66 14.71 -4.01
CA GLU A 149 -5.98 14.75 -2.59
C GLU A 149 -7.49 14.62 -2.34
N HIS A 150 -8.31 15.27 -3.17
CA HIS A 150 -9.76 15.25 -3.07
C HIS A 150 -10.37 13.86 -3.37
N ILE A 151 -9.70 13.02 -4.15
CA ILE A 151 -10.13 11.66 -4.47
C ILE A 151 -9.83 10.69 -3.33
N ALA A 152 -8.71 10.91 -2.65
CA ALA A 152 -8.26 10.15 -1.49
C ALA A 152 -8.84 10.65 -0.16
N ALA A 153 -9.57 11.77 -0.15
CA ALA A 153 -10.15 12.35 1.04
C ALA A 153 -11.07 11.35 1.75
N GLY A 154 -10.87 11.17 3.06
CA GLY A 154 -11.62 10.21 3.87
C GLY A 154 -11.14 8.75 3.79
N ALA A 155 -10.01 8.48 3.11
CA ALA A 155 -9.36 7.18 3.15
C ALA A 155 -8.94 6.80 4.58
N ILE A 156 -9.06 5.52 4.91
CA ILE A 156 -8.47 4.91 6.11
C ILE A 156 -7.29 4.05 5.63
N THR A 157 -6.09 4.35 6.11
CA THR A 157 -4.90 3.56 5.80
C THR A 157 -4.33 2.96 7.07
N LEU A 158 -3.74 1.77 6.94
CA LEU A 158 -3.00 1.12 8.01
C LEU A 158 -1.51 1.30 7.75
N GLU A 159 -0.76 1.34 8.84
CA GLU A 159 0.70 1.41 8.85
C GLU A 159 1.17 0.61 10.07
N LEU A 160 2.39 0.09 10.02
CA LEU A 160 2.98 -0.54 11.20
C LEU A 160 3.24 0.50 12.29
N ALA A 161 2.75 0.22 13.50
CA ALA A 161 2.96 1.09 14.65
C ALA A 161 4.46 1.29 14.89
N SER A 162 4.90 2.54 14.80
CA SER A 162 6.31 2.92 14.95
C SER A 162 6.43 4.27 15.64
N HIS A 163 7.62 4.59 16.11
CA HIS A 163 7.93 5.88 16.73
C HIS A 163 9.13 6.51 16.01
N PRO A 164 9.15 7.84 15.84
CA PRO A 164 10.26 8.51 15.19
C PRO A 164 11.55 8.36 16.01
N VAL A 165 12.66 8.15 15.31
CA VAL A 165 14.00 8.07 15.90
C VAL A 165 14.65 9.45 15.79
N LYS A 166 14.60 10.25 16.87
CA LYS A 166 15.00 11.67 16.87
C LYS A 166 16.45 11.90 16.44
N GLU A 167 17.34 10.97 16.75
CA GLU A 167 18.74 11.01 16.35
C GLU A 167 18.88 10.86 14.84
N PHE A 168 18.01 10.06 14.21
CA PHE A 168 17.97 9.90 12.76
C PHE A 168 17.47 11.18 12.08
N ASP A 169 16.52 11.90 12.68
CA ASP A 169 16.08 13.21 12.15
C ASP A 169 17.26 14.19 12.07
N ARG A 170 18.02 14.30 13.16
CA ARG A 170 19.22 15.17 13.21
C ARG A 170 20.26 14.73 12.18
N TYR A 171 20.48 13.42 12.05
CA TYR A 171 21.41 12.88 11.06
C TYR A 171 20.97 13.22 9.63
N PHE A 172 19.72 12.92 9.26
CA PHE A 172 19.23 13.09 7.89
C PHE A 172 19.16 14.58 7.49
N GLN A 173 18.78 15.47 8.41
CA GLN A 173 18.75 16.92 8.18
C GLN A 173 20.14 17.53 8.01
N SER A 174 21.20 16.91 8.55
CA SER A 174 22.57 17.38 8.38
C SER A 174 23.20 17.04 7.02
N LEU A 175 22.55 16.19 6.22
CA LEU A 175 23.08 15.73 4.94
C LEU A 175 22.93 16.80 3.86
N SER A 176 23.99 16.97 3.07
CA SER A 176 24.04 17.81 1.89
C SER A 176 24.84 17.13 0.77
N PRO A 177 24.69 17.57 -0.50
CA PRO A 177 25.47 17.04 -1.61
C PRO A 177 26.99 17.15 -1.41
N TYR A 178 27.43 18.11 -0.57
CA TYR A 178 28.84 18.36 -0.31
C TYR A 178 29.45 17.39 0.71
N ASN A 179 28.67 16.97 1.72
CA ASN A 179 29.16 16.14 2.82
C ASN A 179 28.76 14.65 2.72
N ASN A 180 27.75 14.29 1.92
CA ASN A 180 27.25 12.91 1.82
C ASN A 180 27.76 12.17 0.56
N ARG A 181 29.08 12.22 0.31
CA ARG A 181 29.68 11.62 -0.90
C ARG A 181 29.64 10.09 -0.94
N ARG A 182 29.39 9.43 0.20
CA ARG A 182 29.31 7.97 0.32
C ARG A 182 28.06 7.37 -0.35
N ASN A 183 26.99 8.16 -0.47
CA ASN A 183 25.74 7.71 -1.08
C ASN A 183 25.72 8.17 -2.55
N PRO A 184 25.90 7.26 -3.52
CA PRO A 184 25.97 7.63 -4.93
C PRO A 184 24.65 8.17 -5.47
N TRP A 185 23.51 7.86 -4.83
CA TRP A 185 22.18 8.31 -5.24
C TRP A 185 21.77 9.66 -4.63
N PHE A 186 22.60 10.26 -3.77
CA PHE A 186 22.19 11.45 -3.01
C PHE A 186 22.07 12.70 -3.88
N LYS A 187 22.85 12.81 -4.96
CA LYS A 187 22.75 13.93 -5.91
C LYS A 187 21.40 13.91 -6.62
N ASP A 188 21.06 12.79 -7.26
CA ASP A 188 19.79 12.58 -7.96
C ASP A 188 18.60 12.83 -7.02
N PHE A 189 18.66 12.31 -5.79
CA PHE A 189 17.65 12.57 -4.76
C PHE A 189 17.50 14.07 -4.46
N TRP A 190 18.61 14.79 -4.32
CA TRP A 190 18.60 16.21 -3.97
C TRP A 190 17.97 17.05 -5.09
N GLU A 191 18.41 16.83 -6.33
CA GLU A 191 17.86 17.47 -7.52
C GLU A 191 16.37 17.18 -7.67
N GLN A 192 15.94 15.92 -7.51
CA GLN A 192 14.54 15.55 -7.57
C GLN A 192 13.70 16.17 -6.44
N LYS A 193 14.22 16.23 -5.21
CA LYS A 193 13.48 16.79 -4.06
C LYS A 193 13.33 18.30 -4.16
N PHE A 194 14.40 19.01 -4.51
CA PHE A 194 14.45 20.48 -4.52
C PHE A 194 14.20 21.09 -5.89
N GLN A 195 14.02 20.27 -6.93
CA GLN A 195 13.78 20.70 -8.31
C GLN A 195 14.93 21.62 -8.79
N CYS A 196 16.17 21.20 -8.56
CA CYS A 196 17.40 21.93 -8.90
C CYS A 196 18.37 21.06 -9.73
N ASN A 197 19.54 21.62 -10.07
CA ASN A 197 20.64 20.94 -10.78
C ASN A 197 21.97 21.29 -10.09
N LEU A 198 22.81 20.30 -9.78
CA LEU A 198 24.01 20.40 -8.93
C LEU A 198 25.34 20.32 -9.69
#